data_AF-A0A7J7KB82-F1
#
_entry.id   AF-A0A7J7KB82-F1
#
_cell.length_a   1.000
_cell.length_b   1.000
_cell.length_c   1.000
_cell.angle_alpha   90.00
_cell.angle_beta   90.00
_cell.angle_gamma   90.00
#
_symmetry.space_group_name_H-M   'P 1'
#
loop_
_entity.id
_entity.type
_entity.pdbx_description
1 polymer ?
#
loop_
_entity_poly.entity_id
_entity_poly.type
_entity_poly.pdbx_seq_one_letter_code
_entity_poly.pdbx_strand_id
1 'polypeptide(L)'
;MATLKPYWVFMLYLIQLTAFEFFKMCQRVWWKLSGVQKHINKCYHDDQYDMSVQCLRVWGKCKPSPLTIPQLHHFLTTHVKFVNPEYALGKHVTLLAVNDKDAIFGVFSPQEDIYNVRKWPFLYIAEFQTAEHILVMPMTSFIRLANKLGDPRSKVIWVHSTGRCGSTALAQAFNSLPDVLAMAEPMCFFSLKQKLFEKEV
;
A
#
# COMPACT_ATOMS: atom_id res chain seq x y z
N MET A 1 29.88 -20.04 -7.90
CA MET A 1 28.97 -18.90 -8.13
C MET A 1 29.82 -17.65 -8.34
N ALA A 2 29.88 -17.10 -9.54
CA ALA A 2 30.62 -15.88 -9.81
C ALA A 2 29.91 -14.70 -9.14
N THR A 3 30.52 -14.11 -8.11
CA THR A 3 30.03 -12.89 -7.48
C THR A 3 30.16 -11.75 -8.49
N LEU A 4 29.03 -11.25 -8.99
CA LEU A 4 28.98 -10.01 -9.76
C LEU A 4 29.72 -8.91 -8.97
N LYS A 5 30.69 -8.25 -9.61
CA LYS A 5 31.41 -7.14 -8.97
C LYS A 5 30.38 -6.07 -8.56
N PRO A 6 30.55 -5.41 -7.40
CA PRO A 6 29.57 -4.46 -6.86
C PRO A 6 29.19 -3.34 -7.86
N TYR A 7 30.13 -2.93 -8.73
CA TYR A 7 29.88 -1.97 -9.80
C TYR A 7 28.83 -2.44 -10.83
N TRP A 8 28.79 -3.72 -11.17
CA TRP A 8 27.79 -4.25 -12.11
C TRP A 8 26.39 -4.26 -11.48
N VAL A 9 26.29 -4.61 -10.20
CA VAL A 9 25.03 -4.56 -9.45
C VAL A 9 24.51 -3.12 -9.39
N PHE A 10 25.40 -2.17 -9.12
CA PHE A 10 25.06 -0.74 -9.12
C PHE A 10 24.61 -0.24 -10.51
N MET A 11 25.32 -0.62 -11.57
CA MET A 11 24.94 -0.24 -12.94
C MET A 11 23.58 -0.83 -13.36
N LEU A 12 23.32 -2.09 -13.02
CA LEU A 12 22.02 -2.73 -13.27
C LEU A 12 20.90 -2.02 -12.51
N TYR A 13 21.15 -1.62 -11.25
CA TYR A 13 20.19 -0.85 -10.47
C TYR A 13 19.90 0.52 -11.11
N LEU A 14 20.92 1.23 -11.59
CA LEU A 14 20.73 2.50 -12.30
C LEU A 14 19.93 2.32 -13.60
N ILE A 15 20.23 1.29 -14.40
CA ILE A 15 19.47 0.97 -15.61
C ILE A 15 18.01 0.65 -15.27
N GLN A 16 17.78 -0.10 -14.20
CA GLN A 16 16.42 -0.41 -13.74
C GLN A 16 15.67 0.86 -13.35
N LEU A 17 16.30 1.77 -12.61
CA LEU A 17 15.71 3.06 -12.23
C LEU A 17 15.38 3.93 -13.44
N THR A 18 16.29 4.05 -14.40
CA THR A 18 16.06 4.87 -15.61
C THR A 18 14.95 4.28 -16.48
N ALA A 19 14.89 2.96 -16.63
CA ALA A 19 13.79 2.28 -17.32
C ALA A 19 12.45 2.51 -16.61
N PHE A 20 12.45 2.51 -15.26
CA PHE A 20 11.27 2.82 -14.44
C PHE A 20 10.76 4.24 -14.70
N GLU A 21 11.65 5.23 -14.73
CA GLU A 21 11.28 6.63 -14.99
C GLU A 21 10.80 6.84 -16.42
N PHE A 22 11.45 6.19 -17.40
CA PHE A 22 11.02 6.23 -18.78
C PHE A 22 9.61 5.66 -18.96
N PHE A 23 9.34 4.49 -18.37
CA PHE A 23 8.01 3.89 -18.39
C PHE A 23 6.96 4.83 -17.77
N LYS A 24 7.25 5.42 -16.60
CA LYS A 24 6.35 6.38 -15.95
C LYS A 24 6.12 7.63 -16.81
N MET A 25 7.11 8.09 -17.57
CA MET A 25 6.93 9.17 -18.53
C MET A 25 5.96 8.78 -19.65
N CYS A 26 6.16 7.63 -20.29
CA CYS A 26 5.24 7.11 -21.31
C CYS A 26 3.83 6.93 -20.75
N GLN A 27 3.72 6.37 -19.54
CA GLN A 27 2.45 6.19 -18.84
C GLN A 27 1.71 7.51 -18.60
N ARG A 28 2.42 8.58 -18.18
CA ARG A 28 1.81 9.91 -18.00
C ARG A 28 1.25 10.47 -19.31
N VAL A 29 1.97 10.30 -20.43
CA VAL A 29 1.48 10.70 -21.76
C VAL A 29 0.26 9.88 -22.14
N TRP A 30 0.32 8.56 -21.98
CA TRP A 30 -0.79 7.66 -22.26
C TRP A 30 -2.03 7.99 -21.44
N TRP A 31 -1.88 8.29 -20.15
CA TRP A 31 -2.99 8.67 -19.26
C TRP A 31 -3.64 10.00 -19.63
N LYS A 32 -2.87 10.95 -20.17
CA LYS A 32 -3.43 12.18 -20.72
C LYS A 32 -4.25 11.89 -21.98
N LEU A 33 -3.73 11.07 -22.90
CA LEU A 33 -4.40 10.73 -24.16
C LEU A 33 -5.66 9.87 -23.96
N SER A 34 -5.59 8.87 -23.07
CA SER A 34 -6.72 7.97 -22.77
C SER A 34 -7.80 8.59 -21.87
N GLY A 35 -7.60 9.82 -21.38
CA GLY A 35 -8.55 10.50 -20.51
C GLY A 35 -8.52 10.03 -19.04
N VAL A 36 -7.68 9.06 -18.68
CA VAL A 36 -7.49 8.60 -17.30
C VAL A 36 -7.11 9.76 -16.38
N GLN A 37 -6.19 10.63 -16.81
CA GLN A 37 -5.79 11.79 -16.02
C GLN A 37 -6.95 12.77 -15.79
N LYS A 38 -7.84 12.94 -16.78
CA LYS A 38 -9.02 13.79 -16.66
C LYS A 38 -10.00 13.23 -15.64
N HIS A 39 -10.20 11.91 -15.63
CA HIS A 39 -11.04 11.23 -14.64
C HIS A 39 -10.46 11.32 -13.22
N ILE A 40 -9.16 11.08 -13.06
CA ILE A 40 -8.46 11.25 -11.78
C ILE A 40 -8.70 12.65 -11.22
N ASN A 41 -8.51 13.69 -12.05
CA ASN A 41 -8.71 15.07 -11.62
C ASN A 41 -10.15 15.32 -11.16
N LYS A 42 -11.16 14.77 -11.85
CA LYS A 42 -12.57 14.87 -11.41
C LYS A 42 -12.83 14.20 -10.07
N CYS A 43 -12.18 13.06 -9.81
CA CYS A 43 -12.34 12.33 -8.54
C CYS A 43 -11.84 13.12 -7.33
N TYR A 44 -10.81 13.96 -7.51
CA TYR A 44 -10.33 14.85 -6.43
C TYR A 44 -11.25 16.03 -6.14
N HIS A 45 -12.13 16.40 -7.08
CA HIS A 45 -13.12 17.46 -6.90
C HIS A 45 -14.48 16.93 -6.38
N ASP A 46 -14.51 15.67 -5.91
CA ASP A 46 -15.63 14.99 -5.24
C ASP A 46 -16.92 14.79 -6.08
N ASP A 47 -16.85 15.00 -7.39
CA ASP A 47 -17.99 14.85 -8.29
C ASP A 47 -18.35 13.37 -8.59
N GLN A 48 -17.51 12.40 -8.22
CA GLN A 48 -17.64 10.99 -8.65
C GLN A 48 -17.22 9.96 -7.61
N TYR A 49 -17.87 9.94 -6.44
CA TYR A 49 -17.58 8.97 -5.37
C TYR A 49 -17.59 7.50 -5.85
N ASP A 50 -18.60 7.08 -6.61
CA ASP A 50 -18.75 5.66 -6.99
C ASP A 50 -17.68 5.13 -7.95
N MET A 51 -16.87 6.02 -8.52
CA MET A 51 -15.79 5.69 -9.46
C MET A 51 -14.50 6.43 -9.08
N SER A 52 -14.33 6.74 -7.79
CA SER A 52 -13.20 7.54 -7.32
C SER A 52 -11.92 6.75 -7.09
N VAL A 53 -12.01 5.42 -6.94
CA VAL A 53 -10.84 4.58 -6.70
C VAL A 53 -10.22 4.14 -8.00
N GLN A 54 -8.95 4.48 -8.20
CA GLN A 54 -8.18 3.98 -9.33
C GLN A 54 -7.58 2.62 -8.99
N CYS A 55 -7.92 1.58 -9.76
CA CYS A 55 -7.28 0.27 -9.69
C CYS A 55 -6.12 0.18 -10.68
N LEU A 56 -4.96 -0.19 -10.16
CA LEU A 56 -3.69 -0.24 -10.86
C LEU A 56 -3.09 -1.64 -10.75
N ARG A 57 -2.73 -2.26 -11.87
CA ARG A 57 -1.99 -3.53 -11.87
C ARG A 57 -0.51 -3.25 -11.61
N VAL A 58 0.13 -4.04 -10.76
CA VAL A 58 1.57 -3.93 -10.46
C VAL A 58 2.39 -4.84 -11.38
N TRP A 59 3.41 -4.27 -11.99
CA TRP A 59 4.39 -4.97 -12.84
C TRP A 59 5.77 -5.09 -12.21
N GLY A 60 6.09 -4.16 -11.32
CA GLY A 60 7.40 -4.04 -10.71
C GLY A 60 7.33 -3.20 -9.45
N LYS A 61 8.33 -3.38 -8.59
CA LYS A 61 8.38 -2.78 -7.26
C LYS A 61 9.81 -2.32 -7.00
N CYS A 62 9.98 -1.08 -6.59
CA CYS A 62 11.27 -0.51 -6.30
C CYS A 62 11.14 0.49 -5.15
N LYS A 63 11.78 0.20 -4.03
CA LYS A 63 11.77 1.04 -2.82
C LYS A 63 13.19 1.10 -2.26
N PRO A 64 13.69 2.29 -1.83
CA PRO A 64 15.08 2.46 -1.43
C PRO A 64 15.45 1.69 -0.15
N SER A 65 14.50 1.48 0.75
CA SER A 65 14.68 0.70 1.98
C SER A 65 13.37 0.02 2.36
N PRO A 66 13.36 -1.18 2.98
CA PRO A 66 12.15 -1.83 3.48
C PRO A 66 11.32 -0.95 4.44
N LEU A 67 11.97 -0.04 5.18
CA LEU A 67 11.32 0.84 6.16
C LEU A 67 10.72 2.11 5.56
N THR A 68 10.98 2.41 4.28
CA THR A 68 10.37 3.57 3.62
C THR A 68 8.85 3.36 3.47
N ILE A 69 8.03 4.37 3.78
CA ILE A 69 6.58 4.29 3.59
C ILE A 69 6.27 4.03 2.10
N PRO A 70 5.45 2.99 1.77
CA PRO A 70 5.03 2.75 0.40
C PRO A 70 4.36 3.99 -0.20
N GLN A 71 4.80 4.40 -1.38
CA GLN A 71 4.21 5.46 -2.16
C GLN A 71 3.95 4.92 -3.56
N LEU A 72 3.03 5.53 -4.29
CA LEU A 72 2.66 5.06 -5.63
C LEU A 72 3.87 4.96 -6.58
N HIS A 73 4.82 5.89 -6.47
CA HIS A 73 6.01 5.91 -7.31
C HIS A 73 6.99 4.75 -7.07
N HIS A 74 6.83 4.01 -5.97
CA HIS A 74 7.57 2.77 -5.68
C HIS A 74 7.03 1.57 -6.48
N PHE A 75 5.92 1.71 -7.19
CA PHE A 75 5.29 0.66 -7.97
C PHE A 75 5.30 1.02 -9.46
N LEU A 76 5.71 0.07 -10.30
CA LEU A 76 5.47 0.13 -11.74
C LEU A 76 4.06 -0.34 -11.96
N THR A 77 3.20 0.53 -12.49
CA THR A 77 1.78 0.21 -12.58
C THR A 77 1.17 0.54 -13.92
N THR A 78 0.08 -0.14 -14.25
CA THR A 78 -0.80 0.24 -15.37
C THR A 78 -2.22 0.39 -14.86
N HIS A 79 -2.92 1.42 -15.35
CA HIS A 79 -4.33 1.59 -15.07
C HIS A 79 -5.15 0.42 -15.61
N VAL A 80 -6.05 -0.12 -14.78
CA VAL A 80 -6.99 -1.17 -15.17
C VAL A 80 -8.39 -0.60 -15.30
N LYS A 81 -8.91 -0.02 -14.23
CA LYS A 81 -10.27 0.53 -14.16
C LYS A 81 -10.44 1.46 -12.96
N PHE A 82 -11.53 2.20 -12.95
CA PHE A 82 -12.03 2.88 -11.75
C PHE A 82 -13.09 2.00 -11.07
N VAL A 83 -13.12 2.02 -9.74
CA VAL A 83 -14.03 1.21 -8.92
C VAL A 83 -14.64 2.03 -7.79
N ASN A 84 -15.69 1.47 -7.19
CA ASN A 84 -16.32 2.04 -6.00
C ASN A 84 -15.39 1.93 -4.78
N PRO A 85 -15.36 2.94 -3.89
CA PRO A 85 -14.64 2.90 -2.62
C PRO A 85 -14.86 1.64 -1.77
N GLU A 86 -16.06 1.07 -1.80
CA GLU A 86 -16.40 -0.16 -1.08
C GLU A 86 -15.59 -1.38 -1.54
N TYR A 87 -15.02 -1.35 -2.75
CA TYR A 87 -14.10 -2.39 -3.22
C TYR A 87 -12.88 -2.54 -2.29
N ALA A 88 -12.48 -1.46 -1.61
CA ALA A 88 -11.38 -1.48 -0.65
C ALA A 88 -11.69 -2.28 0.63
N LEU A 89 -12.97 -2.62 0.87
CA LEU A 89 -13.42 -3.42 2.02
C LEU A 89 -13.39 -4.93 1.74
N GLY A 90 -12.85 -5.33 0.57
CA GLY A 90 -12.71 -6.73 0.18
C GLY A 90 -11.76 -7.50 1.12
N LYS A 91 -11.97 -8.83 1.22
CA LYS A 91 -11.20 -9.72 2.11
C LYS A 91 -9.70 -9.75 1.85
N HIS A 92 -9.28 -9.50 0.61
CA HIS A 92 -7.87 -9.55 0.18
C HIS A 92 -7.36 -8.15 -0.16
N VAL A 93 -7.83 -7.14 0.58
CA VAL A 93 -7.41 -5.75 0.43
C VAL A 93 -6.97 -5.21 1.78
N THR A 94 -5.82 -4.55 1.81
CA THR A 94 -5.26 -3.97 3.03
C THR A 94 -4.72 -2.57 2.76
N LEU A 95 -4.89 -1.67 3.74
CA LEU A 95 -4.37 -0.31 3.68
C LEU A 95 -2.85 -0.32 3.87
N LEU A 96 -2.10 0.06 2.83
CA LEU A 96 -0.63 0.08 2.84
C LEU A 96 -0.09 1.37 3.45
N ALA A 97 -0.65 2.49 3.02
CA ALA A 97 -0.17 3.82 3.38
C ALA A 97 -1.25 4.87 3.13
N VAL A 98 -1.16 5.96 3.89
CA VAL A 98 -1.99 7.15 3.76
C VAL A 98 -1.06 8.34 3.55
N ASN A 99 -1.27 9.12 2.49
CA ASN A 99 -0.53 10.35 2.21
C ASN A 99 -1.48 11.55 2.18
N ASP A 100 -0.98 12.75 1.85
CA ASP A 100 -1.76 13.99 1.83
C ASP A 100 -3.03 13.93 0.98
N LYS A 101 -2.92 13.30 -0.18
CA LYS A 101 -3.96 13.31 -1.22
C LYS A 101 -4.70 11.99 -1.31
N ASP A 102 -4.08 10.88 -0.94
CA ASP A 102 -4.55 9.53 -1.25
C ASP A 102 -4.37 8.55 -0.09
N ALA A 103 -5.31 7.62 0.03
CA ALA A 103 -5.13 6.34 0.69
C ALA A 103 -4.76 5.28 -0.35
N ILE A 104 -3.70 4.52 -0.05
CA ILE A 104 -3.14 3.50 -0.94
C ILE A 104 -3.42 2.12 -0.32
N PHE A 105 -4.14 1.27 -1.06
CA PHE A 105 -4.41 -0.10 -0.65
C PHE A 105 -3.70 -1.09 -1.57
N GLY A 106 -3.29 -2.22 -1.01
CA GLY A 106 -2.78 -3.38 -1.75
C GLY A 106 -3.90 -4.38 -1.91
N VAL A 107 -3.99 -4.99 -3.09
CA VAL A 107 -4.87 -6.14 -3.35
C VAL A 107 -3.99 -7.36 -3.58
N PHE A 108 -4.34 -8.44 -2.89
CA PHE A 108 -3.54 -9.66 -2.80
C PHE A 108 -4.26 -10.84 -3.44
N SER A 109 -3.48 -11.83 -3.85
CA SER A 109 -4.00 -13.12 -4.30
C SER A 109 -4.75 -13.81 -3.15
N PRO A 110 -5.91 -14.45 -3.40
CA PRO A 110 -6.61 -15.23 -2.38
C PRO A 110 -5.82 -16.40 -1.80
N GLN A 111 -4.77 -16.84 -2.50
CA GLN A 111 -3.87 -17.91 -2.07
C GLN A 111 -2.78 -17.42 -1.12
N GLU A 112 -2.61 -16.10 -0.99
CA GLU A 112 -1.58 -15.47 -0.18
C GLU A 112 -2.15 -14.98 1.15
N ASP A 113 -1.78 -15.65 2.25
CA ASP A 113 -2.05 -15.19 3.60
C ASP A 113 -0.91 -14.27 4.09
N ILE A 114 -1.08 -12.97 3.85
CA ILE A 114 -0.11 -11.93 4.27
C ILE A 114 -0.05 -11.77 5.79
N TYR A 115 -1.04 -12.27 6.53
CA TYR A 115 -1.11 -12.17 7.98
C TYR A 115 -0.48 -13.37 8.69
N ASN A 116 0.00 -14.36 7.95
CA ASN A 116 0.74 -15.47 8.51
C ASN A 116 2.11 -15.01 9.04
N VAL A 117 2.18 -14.66 10.32
CA VAL A 117 3.41 -14.16 10.99
C VAL A 117 4.60 -15.14 10.93
N ARG A 118 4.36 -16.44 10.68
CA ARG A 118 5.45 -17.42 10.49
C ARG A 118 6.12 -17.26 9.12
N LYS A 119 5.32 -17.00 8.07
CA LYS A 119 5.82 -16.71 6.72
C LYS A 119 6.30 -15.27 6.60
N TRP A 120 5.56 -14.36 7.21
CA TRP A 120 5.73 -12.91 7.13
C TRP A 120 5.84 -12.29 8.53
N PRO A 121 7.02 -12.29 9.15
CA PRO A 121 7.22 -11.70 10.47
C PRO A 121 6.91 -10.20 10.55
N PHE A 122 6.93 -9.54 9.39
CA PHE A 122 6.69 -8.11 9.22
C PHE A 122 5.65 -7.90 8.13
N LEU A 123 4.45 -7.46 8.51
CA LEU A 123 3.31 -7.33 7.61
C LEU A 123 3.63 -6.34 6.47
N TYR A 124 4.31 -5.24 6.76
CA TYR A 124 4.66 -4.25 5.75
C TYR A 124 5.57 -4.78 4.62
N ILE A 125 6.37 -5.82 4.89
CA ILE A 125 7.18 -6.47 3.86
C ILE A 125 6.28 -7.32 2.98
N ALA A 126 5.42 -8.14 3.58
CA ALA A 126 4.48 -9.00 2.87
C ALA A 126 3.57 -8.17 1.96
N GLU A 127 2.95 -7.15 2.53
CA GLU A 127 2.10 -6.18 1.85
C GLU A 127 2.77 -5.59 0.62
N PHE A 128 4.00 -5.07 0.77
CA PHE A 128 4.72 -4.51 -0.37
C PHE A 128 5.08 -5.58 -1.40
N GLN A 129 5.64 -6.71 -0.97
CA GLN A 129 6.18 -7.74 -1.86
C GLN A 129 5.12 -8.55 -2.59
N THR A 130 3.93 -8.72 -2.03
CA THR A 130 2.88 -9.59 -2.58
C THR A 130 1.72 -8.85 -3.25
N ALA A 131 1.60 -7.52 -3.09
CA ALA A 131 0.56 -6.74 -3.76
C ALA A 131 0.57 -6.94 -5.29
N GLU A 132 -0.53 -7.42 -5.86
CA GLU A 132 -0.71 -7.63 -7.30
C GLU A 132 -1.36 -6.43 -7.97
N HIS A 133 -2.25 -5.76 -7.22
CA HIS A 133 -2.85 -4.49 -7.61
C HIS A 133 -2.72 -3.48 -6.48
N ILE A 134 -2.75 -2.21 -6.86
CA ILE A 134 -2.81 -1.07 -5.96
C ILE A 134 -4.11 -0.34 -6.22
N LEU A 135 -4.84 -0.02 -5.15
CA LEU A 135 -5.96 0.90 -5.20
C LEU A 135 -5.49 2.25 -4.70
N VAL A 136 -5.73 3.29 -5.50
CA VAL A 136 -5.47 4.68 -5.12
C VAL A 136 -6.81 5.36 -4.93
N MET A 137 -7.09 5.75 -3.69
CA MET A 137 -8.35 6.37 -3.30
C MET A 137 -8.10 7.81 -2.85
N PRO A 138 -8.76 8.81 -3.45
CA PRO A 138 -8.69 10.19 -2.97
C PRO A 138 -9.04 10.29 -1.48
N MET A 139 -8.35 11.16 -0.75
CA MET A 139 -8.51 11.33 0.69
C MET A 139 -9.95 11.68 1.10
N THR A 140 -10.66 12.47 0.29
CA THR A 140 -12.07 12.81 0.52
C THR A 140 -12.96 11.57 0.50
N SER A 141 -12.78 10.71 -0.50
CA SER A 141 -13.49 9.43 -0.62
C SER A 141 -13.11 8.47 0.51
N PHE A 142 -11.84 8.44 0.90
CA PHE A 142 -11.36 7.62 2.02
C PHE A 142 -12.00 8.03 3.35
N ILE A 143 -12.02 9.33 3.66
CA ILE A 143 -12.68 9.86 4.87
C ILE A 143 -14.18 9.56 4.84
N ARG A 144 -14.84 9.74 3.70
CA ARG A 144 -16.27 9.40 3.54
C ARG A 144 -16.52 7.91 3.76
N LEU A 145 -15.67 7.03 3.23
CA LEU A 145 -15.77 5.58 3.45
C LEU A 145 -15.53 5.22 4.93
N ALA A 146 -14.52 5.81 5.56
CA ALA A 146 -14.20 5.58 6.98
C ALA A 146 -15.36 6.03 7.89
N ASN A 147 -15.94 7.20 7.65
CA ASN A 147 -17.12 7.69 8.39
C ASN A 147 -18.34 6.77 8.20
N LYS A 148 -18.51 6.18 7.00
CA LYS A 148 -19.59 5.22 6.74
C LYS A 148 -19.38 3.88 7.46
N LEU A 149 -18.13 3.44 7.63
CA LEU A 149 -17.82 2.21 8.36
C LEU A 149 -18.12 2.32 9.86
N GLY A 150 -17.87 3.50 10.45
CA GLY A 150 -17.99 3.73 11.88
C GLY A 150 -16.93 3.00 12.70
N ASP A 151 -17.27 2.66 13.94
CA ASP A 151 -16.34 2.02 14.86
C ASP A 151 -16.02 0.56 14.47
N PRO A 152 -14.81 0.06 14.80
CA PRO A 152 -14.43 -1.32 14.56
C PRO A 152 -15.41 -2.30 15.22
N ARG A 153 -15.89 -3.29 14.45
CA ARG A 153 -16.76 -4.35 14.96
C ARG A 153 -16.02 -5.38 15.83
N SER A 154 -14.71 -5.45 15.69
CA SER A 154 -13.82 -6.34 16.44
C SER A 154 -13.10 -5.58 17.55
N LYS A 155 -12.80 -6.27 18.66
CA LYS A 155 -11.95 -5.70 19.71
C LYS A 155 -10.53 -5.52 19.16
N VAL A 156 -10.02 -4.30 19.27
CA VAL A 156 -8.66 -3.95 18.82
C VAL A 156 -7.76 -3.81 20.04
N ILE A 157 -6.61 -4.50 20.02
CA ILE A 157 -5.55 -4.35 21.03
C ILE A 157 -4.34 -3.75 20.33
N TRP A 158 -3.89 -2.59 20.80
CA TRP A 158 -2.66 -1.97 20.31
C TRP A 158 -1.49 -2.35 21.22
N VAL A 159 -0.52 -3.07 20.67
CA VAL A 159 0.72 -3.41 21.37
C VAL A 159 1.83 -2.49 20.88
N HIS A 160 2.30 -1.60 21.75
CA HIS A 160 3.46 -0.76 21.46
C HIS A 160 4.70 -1.34 22.13
N SER A 161 5.79 -1.41 21.39
CA SER A 161 7.04 -1.97 21.88
C SER A 161 8.23 -1.39 21.12
N THR A 162 9.39 -1.33 21.75
CA THR A 162 10.64 -0.96 21.07
C THR A 162 11.13 -2.08 20.16
N GLY A 163 11.95 -1.76 19.17
CA GLY A 163 12.59 -2.78 18.34
C GLY A 163 13.40 -3.76 19.19
N ARG A 164 13.41 -5.05 18.78
CA ARG A 164 14.21 -6.12 19.42
C ARG A 164 13.77 -6.55 20.82
N CYS A 165 12.52 -6.28 21.22
CA CYS A 165 11.96 -6.72 22.51
C CYS A 165 11.20 -8.06 22.46
N GLY A 166 11.17 -8.74 21.31
CA GLY A 166 10.38 -9.96 21.12
C GLY A 166 8.93 -9.74 20.67
N SER A 167 8.58 -8.56 20.17
CA SER A 167 7.25 -8.25 19.60
C SER A 167 6.81 -9.24 18.53
N THR A 168 7.72 -9.73 17.68
CA THR A 168 7.43 -10.77 16.68
C THR A 168 7.03 -12.09 17.33
N ALA A 169 7.71 -12.51 18.41
CA ALA A 169 7.37 -13.74 19.12
C ALA A 169 5.99 -13.63 19.79
N LEU A 170 5.68 -12.46 20.35
CA LEU A 170 4.36 -12.15 20.87
C LEU A 170 3.28 -12.18 19.78
N ALA A 171 3.55 -11.60 18.61
CA ALA A 171 2.62 -11.66 17.47
C ALA A 171 2.39 -13.10 16.99
N GLN A 172 3.42 -13.95 16.99
CA GLN A 172 3.28 -15.37 16.68
C GLN A 172 2.45 -16.14 17.72
N ALA A 173 2.59 -15.80 19.01
CA ALA A 173 1.77 -16.36 20.06
C ALA A 173 0.30 -15.92 19.95
N PHE A 174 0.03 -14.66 19.59
CA PHE A 174 -1.34 -14.22 19.33
C PHE A 174 -1.93 -14.88 18.09
N ASN A 175 -1.15 -15.06 17.01
CA ASN A 175 -1.61 -15.69 15.78
C ASN A 175 -1.89 -17.20 15.91
N SER A 176 -1.54 -17.82 17.04
CA SER A 176 -1.90 -19.22 17.33
C SER A 176 -3.24 -19.36 18.06
N LEU A 177 -3.78 -18.25 18.57
CA LEU A 177 -5.09 -18.23 19.23
C LEU A 177 -6.22 -18.26 18.19
N PRO A 178 -7.30 -19.01 18.43
CA PRO A 178 -8.47 -18.96 17.57
C PRO A 178 -9.10 -17.55 17.61
N ASP A 179 -9.65 -17.12 16.47
CA ASP A 179 -10.36 -15.84 16.32
C ASP A 179 -9.53 -14.58 16.61
N VAL A 180 -8.20 -14.69 16.59
CA VAL A 180 -7.27 -13.56 16.74
C VAL A 180 -6.48 -13.36 15.45
N LEU A 181 -6.52 -12.13 14.93
CA LEU A 181 -5.66 -11.70 13.84
C LEU A 181 -4.54 -10.79 14.39
N ALA A 182 -3.30 -11.27 14.34
CA ALA A 182 -2.14 -10.48 14.75
C ALA A 182 -1.49 -9.79 13.53
N MET A 183 -1.49 -8.46 13.51
CA MET A 183 -0.81 -7.67 12.48
C MET A 183 0.54 -7.17 13.02
N ALA A 184 1.62 -7.78 12.55
CA ALA A 184 2.97 -7.40 12.98
C ALA A 184 3.48 -6.19 12.18
N GLU A 185 3.57 -5.03 12.84
CA GLU A 185 4.12 -3.78 12.29
C GLU A 185 3.43 -3.27 10.98
N PRO A 186 2.10 -3.09 10.98
CA PRO A 186 1.39 -2.46 9.85
C PRO A 186 1.91 -1.03 9.58
N MET A 187 2.47 -0.80 8.40
CA MET A 187 3.13 0.47 8.06
C MET A 187 2.16 1.65 7.93
N CYS A 188 0.87 1.38 7.68
CA CYS A 188 -0.14 2.42 7.51
C CYS A 188 -0.31 3.31 8.76
N PHE A 189 -0.10 2.79 9.97
CA PHE A 189 -0.21 3.60 11.19
C PHE A 189 0.93 4.60 11.35
N PHE A 190 2.12 4.31 10.83
CA PHE A 190 3.21 5.30 10.80
C PHE A 190 2.87 6.45 9.86
N SER A 191 2.19 6.17 8.75
CA SER A 191 1.75 7.20 7.80
C SER A 191 0.58 8.05 8.31
N LEU A 192 -0.33 7.46 9.09
CA LEU A 192 -1.44 8.19 9.73
C LEU A 192 -0.97 9.16 10.82
N LYS A 193 0.05 8.74 11.59
CA LYS A 193 0.60 9.55 12.68
C LYS A 193 1.11 10.91 12.17
N GLN A 194 1.78 10.94 11.03
CA GLN A 194 2.31 12.20 10.47
C GLN A 194 1.20 13.27 10.30
N LYS A 195 0.00 12.86 9.86
CA LYS A 195 -1.11 13.79 9.63
C LYS A 195 -1.87 14.24 10.87
N LEU A 196 -2.03 13.35 11.86
CA LEU A 196 -2.76 13.70 13.08
C LEU A 196 -2.00 14.76 13.89
N PHE A 197 -0.66 14.67 13.92
CA PHE A 197 0.18 15.63 14.63
C PHE A 197 0.42 16.95 13.85
N GLU A 198 0.33 16.96 12.52
CA GLU A 198 0.42 18.20 11.72
C GLU A 198 -0.83 19.10 11.85
N LYS A 199 -1.96 18.58 12.36
CA LYS A 199 -3.17 19.37 12.63
C LYS A 199 -3.24 19.96 14.05
N GLU A 200 -2.33 19.58 14.94
CA GLU A 200 -2.30 20.04 16.34
C GLU A 200 -1.19 21.08 16.62
N VAL A 201 -0.54 21.63 15.58
CA VAL A 201 0.47 22.70 15.68
C VAL A 201 0.05 23.94 14.89
#